data_AF-A0A3M7R8S0-F1
#
_entry.id   AF-A0A3M7R8S0-F1
#
_cell.length_a   1.000
_cell.length_b   1.000
_cell.length_c   1.000
_cell.angle_alpha   90.00
_cell.angle_beta   90.00
_cell.angle_gamma   90.00
#
_symmetry.space_group_name_H-M   'P 1'
#
loop_
_entity.id
_entity.type
_entity.pdbx_description
1 polymer ?
#
loop_
_entity_poly.entity_id
_entity_poly.type
_entity_poly.pdbx_seq_one_letter_code
_entity_poly.pdbx_strand_id
1 'polypeptide(L)'
;MCDVDNLANQLNSIDLNVGLITASQRDQPQLCYNGYFFRMSYQSDTKVNWRCIETQQKCKAKCNTSGNVIGQEYSVKFNNPEDEMHCHAPKISRLELKEKRRKLKEATLVCSKVISNVPPRQILASVVNEVKSPDAIAIMPSYNADRLVVNRYKKRNRPELLPLTPKTLKEIKVPDFLTRTLEDASGDTKNFLLHDSGADDIDRFFHILNLK
;
A
#
# COMPACT_ATOMS: atom_id res chain seq x y z
N MET A 1 39.67 27.91 -23.91
CA MET A 1 38.49 27.07 -24.21
C MET A 1 38.61 25.84 -23.35
N CYS A 2 37.99 25.87 -22.16
CA CYS A 2 38.15 24.81 -21.17
C CYS A 2 37.17 23.70 -21.48
N ASP A 3 37.70 22.62 -22.05
CA ASP A 3 37.35 21.19 -21.98
C ASP A 3 36.01 20.78 -21.30
N VAL A 4 34.88 21.36 -21.72
CA VAL A 4 33.54 20.99 -21.25
C VAL A 4 33.19 19.56 -21.67
N ASP A 5 33.69 19.14 -22.83
CA ASP A 5 33.45 17.81 -23.40
C ASP A 5 34.17 16.71 -22.62
N ASN A 6 35.34 16.98 -22.03
CA ASN A 6 36.06 16.04 -21.18
C ASN A 6 35.39 15.86 -19.81
N LEU A 7 34.82 16.94 -19.24
CA LEU A 7 34.05 16.85 -18.00
C LEU A 7 32.73 16.07 -18.21
N ALA A 8 32.07 16.24 -19.36
CA ALA A 8 30.87 15.49 -19.73
C ALA A 8 31.17 13.99 -19.94
N ASN A 9 32.31 13.67 -20.56
CA ASN A 9 32.76 12.28 -20.73
C ASN A 9 33.19 11.63 -19.42
N GLN A 10 33.76 12.39 -18.47
CA GLN A 10 34.04 11.91 -17.12
C GLN A 10 32.76 11.65 -16.30
N LEU A 11 31.72 12.49 -16.45
CA LEU A 11 30.42 12.30 -15.81
C LEU A 11 29.67 11.08 -16.38
N ASN A 12 29.78 10.82 -17.69
CA ASN A 12 29.17 9.66 -18.35
C ASN A 12 29.84 8.31 -17.99
N SER A 13 31.03 8.34 -17.36
CA SER A 13 31.76 7.15 -16.92
C SER A 13 31.64 6.88 -15.41
N ILE A 14 30.86 7.66 -14.67
CA ILE A 14 30.54 7.33 -13.29
C ILE A 14 29.45 6.26 -13.34
N ASP A 15 29.84 4.99 -13.21
CA ASP A 15 28.93 3.89 -12.85
C ASP A 15 28.27 4.25 -11.52
N LEU A 16 27.17 5.00 -11.61
CA LEU A 16 26.32 5.33 -10.49
C LEU A 16 25.55 4.05 -10.19
N ASN A 17 26.16 3.21 -9.35
CA ASN A 17 25.56 2.02 -8.77
C ASN A 17 24.38 2.45 -7.90
N VAL A 18 23.25 2.80 -8.49
CA VAL A 18 22.10 3.36 -7.80
C VAL A 18 21.05 2.27 -7.61
N GLY A 19 20.61 2.10 -6.37
CA GLY A 19 19.55 1.19 -6.02
C GLY A 19 18.35 1.91 -5.41
N LEU A 20 17.16 1.40 -5.70
CA LEU A 20 15.89 1.92 -5.17
C LEU A 20 15.52 1.21 -3.88
N ILE A 21 15.15 1.95 -2.85
CA ILE A 21 14.52 1.37 -1.67
C ILE A 21 13.02 1.20 -1.91
N THR A 22 12.57 -0.04 -1.98
CA THR A 22 11.15 -0.41 -2.06
C THR A 22 10.65 -0.96 -0.72
N ALA A 23 9.36 -1.29 -0.65
CA ALA A 23 8.75 -1.90 0.51
C ALA A 23 8.68 -3.44 0.39
N SER A 24 8.93 -4.12 1.51
CA SER A 24 8.56 -5.52 1.67
C SER A 24 7.04 -5.71 1.82
N GLN A 25 6.61 -6.96 1.84
CA GLN A 25 5.21 -7.29 2.12
C GLN A 25 4.75 -6.76 3.50
N ARG A 26 5.67 -6.62 4.46
CA ARG A 26 5.45 -6.10 5.82
C ARG A 26 5.84 -4.63 5.99
N ASP A 27 5.94 -3.88 4.90
CA ASP A 27 6.24 -2.44 4.88
C ASP A 27 7.62 -2.07 5.43
N GLN A 28 8.51 -3.05 5.57
CA GLN A 28 9.92 -2.83 5.92
C GLN A 28 10.75 -2.46 4.66
N PRO A 29 11.76 -1.59 4.77
CA PRO A 29 12.65 -1.23 3.68
C PRO A 29 13.34 -2.44 3.04
N GLN A 30 13.43 -2.44 1.71
CA GLN A 30 14.22 -3.39 0.93
C GLN A 30 14.92 -2.67 -0.20
N LEU A 31 16.23 -2.85 -0.33
CA LEU A 31 17.00 -2.34 -1.45
C LEU A 31 16.80 -3.23 -2.69
N CYS A 32 16.56 -2.61 -3.84
CA CYS A 32 16.64 -3.24 -5.14
C CYS A 32 17.78 -2.63 -5.96
N TYR A 33 18.70 -3.45 -6.44
CA TYR A 33 19.86 -3.04 -7.23
C TYR A 33 20.17 -4.13 -8.24
N ASN A 34 20.32 -3.77 -9.52
CA ASN A 34 20.58 -4.69 -10.65
C ASN A 34 19.67 -5.93 -10.68
N GLY A 35 18.39 -5.75 -10.33
CA GLY A 35 17.40 -6.83 -10.28
C GLY A 35 17.52 -7.77 -9.07
N TYR A 36 18.48 -7.54 -8.18
CA TYR A 36 18.61 -8.24 -6.91
C TYR A 36 17.89 -7.48 -5.80
N PHE A 37 17.44 -8.22 -4.79
CA PHE A 37 16.75 -7.66 -3.63
C PHE A 37 17.55 -7.97 -2.37
N PHE A 38 17.65 -6.96 -1.51
CA PHE A 38 18.35 -7.07 -0.25
C PHE A 38 17.42 -6.67 0.90
N ARG A 39 17.59 -7.34 2.03
CA ARG A 39 16.97 -6.99 3.31
C ARG A 39 17.98 -6.25 4.17
N MET A 40 17.48 -5.32 4.97
CA MET A 40 18.31 -4.64 5.95
C MET A 40 18.85 -5.67 6.96
N SER A 41 20.16 -5.63 7.19
CA SER A 41 20.84 -6.46 8.19
C SER A 41 21.14 -5.67 9.45
N TYR A 42 21.66 -4.46 9.31
CA TYR A 42 22.03 -3.59 10.42
C TYR A 42 22.11 -2.14 9.93
N GLN A 43 21.74 -1.19 10.78
CA GLN A 43 21.85 0.25 10.52
C GLN A 43 22.69 0.89 11.62
N SER A 44 23.68 1.69 11.21
CA SER A 44 24.37 2.66 12.05
C SER A 44 23.96 4.08 11.65
N ASP A 45 24.49 5.09 12.35
CA ASP A 45 24.18 6.50 12.09
C ASP A 45 24.62 6.96 10.69
N THR A 46 25.61 6.29 10.10
CA THR A 46 26.24 6.68 8.84
C THR A 46 25.95 5.75 7.66
N LYS A 47 25.48 4.53 7.91
CA LYS A 47 25.25 3.54 6.85
C LYS A 47 24.20 2.51 7.21
N VAL A 48 23.55 1.99 6.17
CA VAL A 48 22.64 0.85 6.24
C VAL A 48 23.29 -0.31 5.52
N ASN A 49 23.44 -1.44 6.21
CA ASN A 49 24.00 -2.66 5.65
C ASN A 49 22.88 -3.59 5.20
N TRP A 50 23.02 -4.13 4.00
CA TRP A 50 22.04 -4.95 3.33
C TRP A 50 22.63 -6.33 3.03
N ARG A 51 21.78 -7.36 3.04
CA ARG A 51 22.13 -8.72 2.63
C ARG A 51 21.09 -9.24 1.67
N CYS A 52 21.50 -10.05 0.69
CA CYS A 52 20.57 -10.63 -0.26
C CYS A 52 19.43 -11.39 0.44
N ILE A 53 18.22 -11.32 -0.11
CA ILE A 53 17.06 -12.01 0.45
C ILE A 53 17.02 -13.52 0.17
N GLU A 54 17.77 -14.01 -0.81
CA GLU A 54 17.74 -15.41 -1.26
C GLU A 54 18.60 -16.31 -0.33
N THR A 55 18.23 -16.36 0.95
CA THR A 55 18.96 -17.13 1.97
C THR A 55 18.88 -18.63 1.75
N GLN A 56 17.81 -19.12 1.10
CA GLN A 56 17.64 -20.54 0.76
C GLN A 56 18.73 -21.02 -0.21
N GLN A 57 19.17 -20.15 -1.12
CA GLN A 57 20.29 -20.41 -2.04
C GLN A 57 21.66 -20.15 -1.41
N LYS A 58 21.71 -19.88 -0.09
CA LYS A 58 22.91 -19.52 0.66
C LYS A 58 23.69 -18.36 0.03
N CYS A 59 22.97 -17.42 -0.61
CA CYS A 59 23.59 -16.23 -1.20
C CYS A 59 24.25 -15.38 -0.11
N LYS A 60 25.51 -14.99 -0.35
CA LYS A 60 26.34 -14.22 0.59
C LYS A 60 26.46 -12.73 0.21
N ALA A 61 25.87 -12.33 -0.93
CA ALA A 61 25.94 -10.97 -1.42
C ALA A 61 25.43 -9.96 -0.38
N LYS A 62 26.16 -8.88 -0.23
CA LYS A 62 25.93 -7.83 0.77
C LYS A 62 26.35 -6.48 0.20
N CYS A 63 25.77 -5.40 0.69
CA CYS A 63 26.15 -4.07 0.26
C CYS A 63 25.74 -3.06 1.33
N ASN A 64 26.06 -1.80 1.13
CA ASN A 64 25.63 -0.71 2.01
C ASN A 64 25.17 0.53 1.22
N THR A 65 24.30 1.30 1.86
CA THR A 65 23.81 2.61 1.38
C THR A 65 23.90 3.62 2.52
N SER A 66 23.78 4.92 2.22
CA SER A 66 23.71 5.99 3.24
C SER A 66 22.34 6.10 3.91
N GLY A 67 21.29 5.52 3.34
CA GLY A 67 19.93 5.57 3.89
C GLY A 67 19.03 4.42 3.43
N ASN A 68 17.82 4.38 3.99
CA ASN A 68 16.83 3.32 3.78
C ASN A 68 15.39 3.86 3.65
N VAL A 69 15.22 5.11 3.22
CA VAL A 69 13.89 5.70 3.05
C VAL A 69 13.22 5.07 1.83
N ILE A 70 12.06 4.46 2.06
CA ILE A 70 11.25 3.84 0.99
C ILE A 70 10.86 4.89 -0.05
N GLY A 71 11.01 4.53 -1.33
CA GLY A 71 10.76 5.40 -2.48
C GLY A 71 11.95 6.27 -2.88
N GLN A 72 13.07 6.22 -2.15
CA GLN A 72 14.30 6.94 -2.49
C GLN A 72 15.35 6.02 -3.10
N GLU A 73 16.21 6.64 -3.90
CA GLU A 73 17.37 6.02 -4.51
C GLU A 73 18.65 6.38 -3.73
N TYR A 74 19.57 5.43 -3.64
CA TYR A 74 20.85 5.62 -2.99
C TYR A 74 21.96 4.95 -3.78
N SER A 75 23.16 5.52 -3.70
CA SER A 75 24.37 4.85 -4.16
C SER A 75 24.66 3.61 -3.31
N VAL A 76 24.87 2.49 -3.99
CA VAL A 76 25.19 1.17 -3.47
C VAL A 76 26.69 1.02 -3.44
N LYS A 77 27.23 0.65 -2.28
CA LYS A 77 28.65 0.42 -2.05
C LYS A 77 28.88 -1.02 -1.61
N PHE A 78 29.98 -1.60 -2.08
CA PHE A 78 30.45 -2.93 -1.71
C PHE A 78 31.75 -2.78 -0.92
N ASN A 79 31.97 -3.61 0.09
CA ASN A 79 33.24 -3.57 0.83
C ASN A 79 34.30 -4.41 0.10
N ASN A 80 33.90 -5.54 -0.46
CA ASN A 80 34.74 -6.43 -1.26
C ASN A 80 34.06 -6.79 -2.59
N PRO A 81 34.81 -7.17 -3.65
CA PRO A 81 34.23 -7.63 -4.92
C PRO A 81 33.31 -8.86 -4.79
N GLU A 82 33.63 -9.78 -3.87
CA GLU A 82 32.79 -10.95 -3.56
C GLU A 82 31.39 -10.58 -3.03
N ASP A 83 31.23 -9.37 -2.48
CA ASP A 83 29.98 -8.91 -1.89
C ASP A 83 28.93 -8.62 -2.96
N GLU A 84 29.35 -8.33 -4.19
CA GLU A 84 28.49 -8.13 -5.35
C GLU A 84 28.08 -9.45 -6.02
N MET A 85 28.80 -10.53 -5.77
CA MET A 85 28.59 -11.80 -6.46
C MET A 85 27.35 -12.55 -5.96
N HIS A 86 26.41 -12.78 -6.87
CA HIS A 86 25.20 -13.58 -6.62
C HIS A 86 25.35 -15.00 -7.20
N CYS A 87 24.84 -15.99 -6.47
CA CYS A 87 24.74 -17.39 -6.90
C CYS A 87 23.38 -17.74 -7.54
N HIS A 88 22.59 -16.74 -7.90
CA HIS A 88 21.25 -16.90 -8.45
C HIS A 88 20.97 -15.80 -9.46
N ALA A 89 20.01 -16.04 -10.35
CA ALA A 89 19.61 -15.06 -11.35
C ALA A 89 18.96 -13.80 -10.73
N PRO A 90 19.09 -12.63 -11.38
CA PRO A 90 18.36 -11.43 -11.01
C PRO A 90 16.86 -11.59 -11.31
N LYS A 91 16.04 -10.85 -10.57
CA LYS A 91 14.57 -10.88 -10.65
C LYS A 91 14.02 -9.51 -11.07
N ILE A 92 14.47 -9.04 -12.22
CA ILE A 92 14.24 -7.68 -12.74
C ILE A 92 12.75 -7.31 -12.75
N SER A 93 11.91 -8.18 -13.32
CA SER A 93 10.47 -7.94 -13.44
C SER A 93 9.76 -7.75 -12.09
N ARG A 94 10.31 -8.29 -10.98
CA ARG A 94 9.70 -8.19 -9.65
C ARG A 94 9.71 -6.77 -9.06
N LEU A 95 10.56 -5.87 -9.57
CA LEU A 95 10.62 -4.51 -9.05
C LEU A 95 9.33 -3.75 -9.33
N GLU A 96 8.84 -3.78 -10.57
CA GLU A 96 7.59 -3.11 -10.95
C GLU A 96 6.40 -3.61 -10.13
N LEU A 97 6.31 -4.91 -9.89
CA LEU A 97 5.24 -5.49 -9.07
C LEU A 97 5.31 -5.05 -7.61
N LYS A 98 6.53 -4.91 -7.07
CA LYS A 98 6.75 -4.41 -5.71
C LYS A 98 6.39 -2.93 -5.61
N GLU A 99 6.77 -2.13 -6.59
CA GLU A 99 6.42 -0.71 -6.64
C GLU A 99 4.91 -0.48 -6.85
N LYS A 100 4.27 -1.24 -7.75
CA LYS A 100 2.79 -1.28 -7.85
C LYS A 100 2.16 -1.59 -6.49
N ARG A 101 2.65 -2.61 -5.79
CA ARG A 101 2.14 -3.00 -4.47
C ARG A 101 2.36 -1.91 -3.42
N ARG A 102 3.52 -1.24 -3.43
CA ARG A 102 3.84 -0.13 -2.52
C ARG A 102 2.88 1.04 -2.74
N LYS A 103 2.77 1.52 -3.98
CA LYS A 103 1.86 2.60 -4.37
C LYS A 103 0.41 2.28 -4.06
N LEU A 104 -0.01 1.03 -4.26
CA LEU A 104 -1.36 0.58 -3.88
C LEU A 104 -1.62 0.73 -2.39
N LYS A 105 -0.65 0.37 -1.53
CA LYS A 105 -0.76 0.52 -0.08
C LYS A 105 -0.79 2.00 0.34
N GLU A 106 0.04 2.83 -0.28
CA GLU A 106 0.07 4.28 -0.04
C GLU A 106 -1.27 4.94 -0.41
N ALA A 107 -1.77 4.67 -1.62
CA ALA A 107 -3.08 5.14 -2.05
C ALA A 107 -4.20 4.66 -1.10
N THR A 108 -4.12 3.39 -0.67
CA THR A 108 -5.09 2.85 0.31
C THR A 108 -5.02 3.58 1.65
N LEU A 109 -3.82 3.88 2.15
CA LEU A 109 -3.62 4.58 3.42
C LEU A 109 -4.18 6.00 3.38
N VAL A 110 -3.94 6.72 2.28
CA VAL A 110 -4.47 8.07 2.06
C VAL A 110 -6.00 8.01 2.09
N CYS A 111 -6.62 7.08 1.36
CA CYS A 111 -8.07 6.94 1.34
C CYS A 111 -8.67 6.43 2.65
N SER A 112 -7.95 5.60 3.43
CA SER A 112 -8.47 5.05 4.69
C SER A 112 -8.48 6.05 5.84
N LYS A 113 -7.63 7.10 5.77
CA LYS A 113 -7.58 8.18 6.75
C LYS A 113 -8.68 9.23 6.55
N VAL A 114 -9.22 9.34 5.33
CA VAL A 114 -10.34 10.23 5.03
C VAL A 114 -11.65 9.49 5.30
N ILE A 115 -12.66 10.16 5.84
CA ILE A 115 -14.00 9.61 6.14
C ILE A 115 -14.71 9.11 4.86
N SER A 116 -14.17 9.41 3.68
CA SER A 116 -14.66 8.92 2.38
C SER A 116 -14.49 7.41 2.24
N ASN A 117 -15.60 6.69 2.10
CA ASN A 117 -15.62 5.26 1.79
C ASN A 117 -15.27 5.00 0.30
N VAL A 118 -14.04 5.30 -0.11
CA VAL A 118 -13.57 5.13 -1.49
C VAL A 118 -13.60 3.65 -1.88
N PRO A 119 -14.34 3.20 -2.90
CA PRO A 119 -14.38 1.79 -3.28
C PRO A 119 -13.00 1.24 -3.71
N PRO A 120 -12.66 -0.03 -3.40
CA PRO A 120 -11.39 -0.64 -3.81
C PRO A 120 -11.10 -0.53 -5.31
N ARG A 121 -12.15 -0.57 -6.16
CA ARG A 121 -12.03 -0.43 -7.60
C ARG A 121 -11.39 0.90 -8.01
N GLN A 122 -11.75 2.00 -7.34
CA GLN A 122 -11.18 3.32 -7.63
C GLN A 122 -9.70 3.40 -7.23
N ILE A 123 -9.34 2.81 -6.08
CA ILE A 123 -7.95 2.74 -5.62
C ILE A 123 -7.11 1.87 -6.57
N LEU A 124 -7.66 0.79 -7.10
CA LEU A 124 -6.94 -0.07 -8.03
C LEU A 124 -6.72 0.60 -9.39
N ALA A 125 -7.69 1.40 -9.85
CA ALA A 125 -7.59 2.12 -11.11
C ALA A 125 -6.41 3.11 -11.11
N SER A 126 -6.09 3.74 -9.97
CA SER A 126 -4.99 4.72 -9.90
C SER A 126 -3.59 4.11 -10.05
N VAL A 127 -3.45 2.78 -9.90
CA VAL A 127 -2.15 2.09 -9.94
C VAL A 127 -2.05 1.04 -11.07
N VAL A 128 -3.06 0.95 -11.95
CA VAL A 128 -3.13 -0.13 -12.95
C VAL A 128 -2.02 -0.02 -14.00
N ASN A 129 -1.60 1.21 -14.33
CA ASN A 129 -0.59 1.52 -15.35
C ASN A 129 0.85 1.55 -14.81
N GLU A 130 1.07 1.14 -13.56
CA GLU A 130 2.39 1.16 -12.92
C GLU A 130 3.32 0.04 -13.42
N VAL A 131 2.76 -1.02 -13.98
CA VAL A 131 3.51 -2.15 -14.54
C VAL A 131 3.48 -2.02 -16.06
N LYS A 132 4.67 -1.94 -16.66
CA LYS A 132 4.87 -1.65 -18.09
C LYS A 132 5.56 -2.80 -18.81
N SER A 133 6.48 -3.50 -18.15
CA SER A 133 7.22 -4.57 -18.82
C SER A 133 6.35 -5.80 -19.07
N PRO A 134 6.43 -6.42 -20.27
CA PRO A 134 5.66 -7.63 -20.59
C PRO A 134 5.86 -8.76 -19.56
N ASP A 135 7.10 -8.95 -19.11
CA ASP A 135 7.46 -9.97 -18.12
C ASP A 135 6.78 -9.72 -16.77
N ALA A 136 6.69 -8.46 -16.33
CA ALA A 136 6.02 -8.10 -15.09
C ALA A 136 4.49 -8.21 -15.21
N ILE A 137 3.93 -7.88 -16.37
CA ILE A 137 2.49 -8.06 -16.68
C ILE A 137 2.12 -9.54 -16.62
N ALA A 138 2.95 -10.42 -17.19
CA ALA A 138 2.69 -11.86 -17.24
C ALA A 138 2.60 -12.52 -15.84
N ILE A 139 3.34 -12.00 -14.86
CA ILE A 139 3.33 -12.50 -13.48
C ILE A 139 2.48 -11.64 -12.53
N MET A 140 1.64 -10.76 -13.08
CA MET A 140 0.84 -9.83 -12.30
C MET A 140 -0.24 -10.54 -11.49
N PRO A 141 -0.46 -10.15 -10.22
CA PRO A 141 -1.57 -10.64 -9.44
C PRO A 141 -2.91 -10.32 -10.09
N SER A 142 -3.89 -11.21 -9.89
CA SER A 142 -5.25 -10.96 -10.34
C SER A 142 -5.87 -9.75 -9.63
N TYR A 143 -6.86 -9.13 -10.27
CA TYR A 143 -7.66 -8.06 -9.67
C TYR A 143 -8.22 -8.45 -8.30
N ASN A 144 -8.71 -9.69 -8.15
CA ASN A 144 -9.24 -10.19 -6.90
C ASN A 144 -8.17 -10.26 -5.80
N ALA A 145 -6.95 -10.68 -6.12
CA ALA A 145 -5.84 -10.68 -5.17
C ALA A 145 -5.51 -9.25 -4.70
N ASP A 146 -5.47 -8.29 -5.62
CA ASP A 146 -5.20 -6.88 -5.29
C ASP A 146 -6.35 -6.27 -4.45
N ARG A 147 -7.61 -6.56 -4.79
CA ARG A 147 -8.79 -6.16 -4.00
C ARG A 147 -8.72 -6.66 -2.55
N LEU A 148 -8.31 -7.92 -2.35
CA LEU A 148 -8.15 -8.48 -1.01
C LEU A 148 -7.02 -7.81 -0.22
N VAL A 149 -5.97 -7.33 -0.88
CA VAL A 149 -4.90 -6.56 -0.23
C VAL A 149 -5.42 -5.20 0.23
N VAL A 150 -6.14 -4.47 -0.63
CA VAL A 150 -6.75 -3.18 -0.28
C VAL A 150 -7.66 -3.33 0.95
N ASN A 151 -8.57 -4.31 0.94
CA ASN A 151 -9.50 -4.51 2.05
C ASN A 151 -8.78 -4.84 3.37
N ARG A 152 -7.75 -5.71 3.32
CA ARG A 152 -6.93 -6.03 4.50
C ARG A 152 -6.22 -4.79 5.04
N TYR A 153 -5.65 -3.98 4.15
CA TYR A 153 -4.91 -2.78 4.52
C TYR A 153 -5.82 -1.69 5.09
N LYS A 154 -7.01 -1.48 4.50
CA LYS A 154 -8.05 -0.61 5.07
C LYS A 154 -8.47 -1.01 6.46
N LYS A 155 -8.75 -2.31 6.68
CA LYS A 155 -9.15 -2.83 7.99
C LYS A 155 -8.06 -2.58 9.04
N ARG A 156 -6.78 -2.78 8.68
CA ARG A 156 -5.64 -2.55 9.56
C ARG A 156 -5.43 -1.08 9.93
N ASN A 157 -5.70 -0.17 8.99
CA ASN A 157 -5.44 1.27 9.16
C ASN A 157 -6.72 2.11 9.33
N ARG A 158 -7.83 1.47 9.74
CA ARG A 158 -9.10 2.17 10.01
C ARG A 158 -8.89 3.05 11.26
N PRO A 159 -9.15 4.37 11.18
CA PRO A 159 -9.11 5.23 12.37
C PRO A 159 -10.06 4.70 13.45
N GLU A 160 -9.59 4.68 14.71
CA GLU A 160 -10.39 4.23 15.86
C GLU A 160 -11.66 5.08 16.07
N LEU A 161 -11.63 6.34 15.61
CA LEU A 161 -12.72 7.30 15.71
C LEU A 161 -13.87 7.06 14.72
N LEU A 162 -13.69 6.20 13.71
CA LEU A 162 -14.80 5.87 12.82
C LEU A 162 -15.78 4.97 13.58
N PRO A 163 -17.08 5.31 13.66
CA PRO A 163 -18.05 4.45 14.29
C PRO A 163 -17.92 3.07 13.65
N LEU A 164 -17.69 2.07 14.50
CA LEU A 164 -17.75 0.68 14.08
C LEU A 164 -19.12 0.52 13.41
N THR A 165 -19.11 0.00 12.18
CA THR A 165 -20.37 -0.44 11.57
C THR A 165 -21.03 -1.35 12.59
N PRO A 166 -22.24 -0.99 13.08
CA PRO A 166 -22.87 -1.70 14.17
C PRO A 166 -22.96 -3.18 13.78
N LYS A 167 -22.41 -4.06 14.62
CA LYS A 167 -22.35 -5.50 14.32
C LYS A 167 -23.71 -6.16 14.51
N THR A 168 -24.56 -5.54 15.31
CA THR A 168 -25.88 -6.02 15.70
C THR A 168 -26.89 -4.87 15.62
N LEU A 169 -28.17 -5.19 15.47
CA LEU A 169 -29.24 -4.19 15.41
C LEU A 169 -29.33 -3.38 16.71
N LYS A 170 -28.89 -3.93 17.85
CA LYS A 170 -28.82 -3.25 19.17
C LYS A 170 -27.94 -2.01 19.17
N GLU A 171 -26.85 -2.04 18.41
CA GLU A 171 -25.87 -0.94 18.35
C GLU A 171 -26.36 0.24 17.49
N ILE A 172 -27.45 0.07 16.73
CA ILE A 172 -28.01 1.12 15.88
C ILE A 172 -28.77 2.13 16.76
N LYS A 173 -28.33 3.39 16.71
CA LYS A 173 -29.11 4.52 17.20
C LYS A 173 -29.74 5.20 15.99
N VAL A 174 -31.07 5.12 15.86
CA VAL A 174 -31.81 5.81 14.80
C VAL A 174 -32.05 7.24 15.28
N PRO A 175 -31.49 8.26 14.62
CA PRO A 175 -31.79 9.66 14.92
C PRO A 175 -33.29 9.95 14.70
N ASP A 176 -33.87 10.79 15.55
CA ASP A 176 -35.30 11.14 15.50
C ASP A 176 -35.76 11.64 14.13
N PHE A 177 -34.92 12.42 13.43
CA PHE A 177 -35.28 12.93 12.10
C PHE A 177 -35.40 11.83 11.03
N LEU A 178 -34.80 10.65 11.24
CA LEU A 178 -34.95 9.48 10.37
C LEU A 178 -36.14 8.60 10.74
N THR A 179 -36.87 8.94 11.81
CA THR A 179 -38.11 8.25 12.20
C THR A 179 -39.34 8.81 11.48
N ARG A 180 -39.21 9.94 10.78
CA ARG A 180 -40.31 10.66 10.11
C ARG A 180 -40.05 10.84 8.61
N THR A 181 -41.12 11.00 7.84
CA THR A 181 -41.04 11.38 6.43
C THR A 181 -40.61 12.82 6.26
N LEU A 182 -40.23 13.18 5.03
CA LEU A 182 -40.13 14.59 4.63
C LEU A 182 -41.50 15.28 4.82
N GLU A 183 -41.45 16.60 5.04
CA GLU A 183 -42.63 17.46 5.10
C GLU A 183 -43.39 17.37 3.78
N ASP A 184 -44.70 17.18 3.85
CA ASP A 184 -45.58 17.25 2.68
C ASP A 184 -45.89 18.70 2.30
N ALA A 185 -46.69 18.90 1.23
CA ALA A 185 -47.06 20.24 0.76
C ALA A 185 -47.86 21.06 1.80
N SER A 186 -48.37 20.42 2.85
CA SER A 186 -49.08 21.04 3.97
C SER A 186 -48.16 21.33 5.17
N GLY A 187 -46.90 20.90 5.12
CA GLY A 187 -45.92 21.03 6.20
C GLY A 187 -46.00 19.91 7.25
N ASP A 188 -46.78 18.85 7.01
CA ASP A 188 -46.95 17.76 7.96
C ASP A 188 -45.93 16.63 7.71
N THR A 189 -45.52 15.96 8.79
CA THR A 189 -44.62 14.79 8.74
C THR A 189 -45.34 13.56 9.27
N LYS A 190 -45.08 12.39 8.67
CA LYS A 190 -45.64 11.11 9.12
C LYS A 190 -44.54 10.26 9.72
N ASN A 191 -44.85 9.49 10.77
CA ASN A 191 -43.91 8.52 11.30
C ASN A 191 -43.67 7.41 10.27
N PHE A 192 -42.42 7.29 9.85
CA PHE A 192 -41.94 6.25 8.95
C PHE A 192 -41.52 5.00 9.74
N LEU A 193 -40.87 5.20 10.89
CA LEU A 193 -40.57 4.12 11.84
C LEU A 193 -41.79 3.92 12.75
N LEU A 194 -42.52 2.84 12.51
CA LEU A 194 -43.72 2.50 13.26
C LEU A 194 -43.41 1.84 14.61
N HIS A 195 -42.41 0.97 14.62
CA HIS A 195 -42.02 0.23 15.82
C HIS A 195 -40.53 -0.07 15.82
N ASP A 196 -39.92 0.08 16.99
CA ASP A 196 -38.57 -0.36 17.33
C ASP A 196 -38.69 -1.11 18.65
N SER A 197 -38.38 -2.41 18.65
CA SER A 197 -38.48 -3.22 19.86
C SER A 197 -37.39 -2.89 20.90
N GLY A 198 -36.44 -2.03 20.55
CA GLY A 198 -35.49 -1.41 21.47
C GLY A 198 -34.19 -2.19 21.63
N ALA A 199 -33.19 -1.54 22.24
CA ALA A 199 -31.84 -2.10 22.38
C ALA A 199 -31.76 -3.33 23.32
N ASP A 200 -32.75 -3.48 24.20
CA ASP A 200 -32.81 -4.57 25.18
C ASP A 200 -33.32 -5.88 24.57
N ASP A 201 -34.04 -5.82 23.45
CA ASP A 201 -34.55 -6.99 22.73
C ASP A 201 -33.40 -7.76 22.04
N ILE A 202 -33.26 -9.04 22.36
CA ILE A 202 -32.26 -9.95 21.77
C ILE A 202 -32.42 -10.02 20.26
N ASP A 203 -33.67 -10.03 19.79
CA ASP A 203 -34.04 -10.12 18.38
C ASP A 203 -34.56 -8.79 17.86
N ARG A 204 -33.95 -7.67 18.31
CA ARG A 204 -34.38 -6.30 17.98
C ARG A 204 -34.77 -6.18 16.50
N PHE A 205 -35.99 -5.73 16.24
CA PHE A 205 -36.53 -5.59 14.89
C PHE A 205 -37.21 -4.22 14.72
N PHE A 206 -37.30 -3.79 13.46
CA PHE A 206 -37.91 -2.52 13.09
C PHE A 206 -39.12 -2.78 12.20
N HIS A 207 -40.26 -2.18 12.52
CA HIS A 207 -41.37 -2.05 11.58
C HIS A 207 -41.29 -0.67 10.95
N ILE A 208 -41.08 -0.65 9.63
CA ILE A 208 -41.08 0.56 8.83
C ILE A 208 -42.29 0.54 7.90
N LEU A 209 -42.90 1.72 7.71
CA LEU A 209 -44.03 1.89 6.81
C LEU A 209 -43.53 1.84 5.37
N ASN A 210 -44.09 0.95 4.55
CA ASN A 210 -43.85 0.96 3.11
C ASN A 210 -44.59 2.15 2.49
N LEU A 211 -43.84 3.21 2.23
CA LEU A 211 -44.32 4.35 1.46
C LEU A 211 -44.24 3.96 -0.03
N LYS A 212 -45.40 3.93 -0.69
CA LYS A 212 -45.50 3.79 -2.15
C LYS A 212 -45.35 5.15 -2.81
#